data_AF-A0A7J8SD11-F1
#
_entry.id   AF-A0A7J8SD11-F1
#
_cell.length_a   1.000
_cell.length_b   1.000
_cell.length_c   1.000
_cell.angle_alpha   90.00
_cell.angle_beta   90.00
_cell.angle_gamma   90.00
#
_symmetry.space_group_name_H-M   'P 1'
#
loop_
_entity.id
_entity.type
_entity.pdbx_description
1 polymer ?
#
loop_
_entity_poly.entity_id
_entity_poly.type
_entity_poly.pdbx_seq_one_letter_code
_entity_poly.pdbx_strand_id
1 'polypeptide(L)'
;MAYPNQLCLVLVIFLSIISLSSLPTSAIISKANVSFPIHSSQLVENLCNGKEIQHRRFCLKALSTPEIITALDTTQLGTLIMKLRATNAKATLNVYNEIINKPGSPQALKALNCCVEAYRYAILSFEMVSSELVEKP
;
A
#
# COMPACT_ATOMS: atom_id res chain seq x y z
N MET A 1 4.06 21.81 21.98
CA MET A 1 4.03 22.19 20.55
C MET A 1 3.63 20.96 19.76
N ALA A 2 2.43 20.94 19.20
CA ALA A 2 1.95 19.79 18.43
C ALA A 2 2.64 19.77 17.06
N TYR A 3 3.23 18.64 16.70
CA TYR A 3 4.02 18.47 15.49
C TYR A 3 3.12 18.67 14.24
N PRO A 4 3.47 19.56 13.28
CA PRO A 4 2.61 19.92 12.15
C PRO A 4 2.10 18.73 11.30
N ASN A 5 2.83 17.60 11.29
CA ASN A 5 2.43 16.40 10.55
C ASN A 5 1.25 15.63 11.18
N GLN A 6 0.98 15.75 12.49
CA GLN A 6 -0.12 14.98 13.11
C GLN A 6 -1.49 15.51 12.68
N LEU A 7 -1.67 16.83 12.64
CA LEU A 7 -2.90 17.46 12.17
C LEU A 7 -3.17 17.14 10.70
N CYS A 8 -2.10 17.09 9.89
CA CYS A 8 -2.19 16.75 8.48
C CYS A 8 -2.61 15.29 8.27
N LEU A 9 -2.03 14.36 9.04
CA LEU A 9 -2.37 12.94 8.98
C LEU A 9 -3.83 12.67 9.38
N VAL A 10 -4.31 13.33 10.44
CA VAL A 10 -5.70 13.20 10.91
C VAL A 10 -6.69 13.76 9.88
N LEU A 11 -6.38 14.91 9.26
CA LEU A 11 -7.23 15.51 8.21
C LEU A 11 -7.31 14.63 6.95
N VAL A 12 -6.21 14.01 6.53
CA VAL A 12 -6.19 13.10 5.37
C VAL A 12 -7.04 11.85 5.64
N ILE A 13 -6.94 11.26 6.84
CA ILE A 13 -7.75 10.10 7.23
C ILE A 13 -9.24 10.48 7.21
N PHE A 14 -9.59 11.64 7.80
CA PHE A 14 -10.98 12.09 7.91
C PHE A 14 -11.61 12.37 6.54
N LEU A 15 -10.89 13.05 5.64
CA LEU A 15 -11.37 13.36 4.29
C LEU A 15 -11.45 12.12 3.38
N SER A 16 -10.57 11.14 3.59
CA SER A 16 -10.61 9.86 2.86
C SER A 16 -11.87 9.05 3.22
N ILE A 17 -12.27 9.04 4.51
CA ILE A 17 -13.48 8.36 4.98
C ILE A 17 -14.76 9.03 4.43
N ILE A 18 -14.78 10.36 4.37
CA ILE A 18 -15.92 11.14 3.80
C ILE A 18 -16.04 10.91 2.28
N SER A 19 -14.91 10.80 1.58
CA SER A 19 -14.90 10.51 0.15
C SER A 19 -15.36 9.08 -0.16
N LEU A 20 -15.07 8.11 0.72
CA LEU A 20 -15.54 6.73 0.58
C LEU A 20 -17.05 6.55 0.85
N SER A 21 -17.65 7.44 1.65
CA SER A 21 -19.06 7.34 2.06
C SER A 21 -20.05 8.01 1.10
N SER A 22 -19.56 8.74 0.09
CA SER A 22 -20.38 9.42 -0.92
C SER A 22 -20.52 8.67 -2.25
N LEU A 23 -19.96 7.45 -2.37
CA LEU A 23 -20.15 6.63 -3.55
C LEU A 23 -21.54 5.96 -3.49
N PRO A 24 -22.45 6.23 -4.46
CA PRO A 24 -23.75 5.60 -4.46
C PRO A 24 -23.58 4.10 -4.70
N THR A 25 -23.94 3.30 -3.70
CA THR A 25 -24.13 1.85 -3.78
C THR A 25 -25.31 1.56 -4.71
N SER A 26 -25.10 1.73 -6.02
CA SER A 26 -26.04 1.28 -7.05
C SER A 26 -25.46 0.06 -7.74
N ALA A 27 -26.09 -1.06 -7.38
CA ALA A 27 -26.02 -2.41 -7.94
C ALA A 27 -25.42 -2.56 -9.34
N ILE A 28 -24.36 -3.39 -9.44
CA ILE A 28 -24.36 -4.57 -10.33
C ILE A 28 -23.63 -5.71 -9.58
N ILE A 29 -24.41 -6.54 -8.88
CA ILE A 29 -23.94 -7.83 -8.39
C ILE A 29 -23.83 -8.74 -9.62
N SER A 30 -22.65 -8.79 -10.22
CA SER A 30 -22.27 -9.98 -10.98
C SER A 30 -21.91 -11.05 -9.96
N LYS A 31 -22.88 -11.91 -9.67
CA LYS A 31 -22.68 -13.17 -8.93
C LYS A 31 -21.93 -14.14 -9.84
N ALA A 32 -20.68 -13.83 -10.14
CA ALA A 32 -19.75 -14.79 -10.72
C ALA A 32 -18.86 -15.24 -9.57
N ASN A 33 -19.19 -16.40 -8.98
CA ASN A 33 -18.25 -17.15 -8.16
C ASN A 33 -17.13 -17.68 -9.08
N VAL A 34 -16.29 -16.79 -9.58
CA VAL A 34 -15.02 -17.19 -10.19
C VAL A 34 -14.09 -17.41 -9.03
N SER A 35 -14.01 -18.66 -8.59
CA SER A 35 -12.83 -19.15 -7.89
C SER A 35 -11.65 -18.97 -8.84
N PHE A 36 -10.99 -17.83 -8.78
CA PHE A 36 -9.63 -17.73 -9.29
C PHE A 36 -8.81 -18.65 -8.39
N PRO A 37 -8.20 -19.73 -8.91
CA PRO A 37 -7.15 -20.39 -8.17
C PRO A 37 -6.01 -19.36 -8.12
N ILE A 38 -6.03 -18.54 -7.08
CA ILE A 38 -4.88 -17.76 -6.71
C ILE A 38 -3.87 -18.83 -6.30
N HIS A 39 -2.91 -19.09 -7.18
CA HIS A 39 -1.81 -20.01 -6.90
C HIS A 39 -0.88 -19.31 -5.91
N SER A 40 -1.33 -19.13 -4.66
CA SER A 40 -0.52 -18.61 -3.56
C SER A 40 0.30 -19.73 -2.97
N SER A 41 1.55 -19.44 -2.60
CA SER A 41 2.33 -20.37 -1.78
C SER A 41 1.72 -20.47 -0.38
N GLN A 42 1.97 -21.58 0.31
CA GLN A 42 1.53 -21.78 1.68
C GLN A 42 2.01 -20.66 2.62
N LEU A 43 3.20 -20.10 2.37
CA LEU A 43 3.72 -18.94 3.12
C LEU A 43 2.85 -17.71 2.94
N VAL A 44 2.45 -17.40 1.70
CA VAL A 44 1.56 -16.27 1.39
C VAL A 44 0.17 -16.48 2.01
N GLU A 45 -0.36 -17.71 1.95
CA GLU A 45 -1.64 -18.03 2.58
C GLU A 45 -1.60 -17.83 4.10
N ASN A 46 -0.58 -18.39 4.76
CA ASN A 46 -0.41 -18.26 6.20
C ASN A 46 -0.27 -16.79 6.62
N LEU A 47 0.51 -16.00 5.87
CA LEU A 47 0.64 -14.57 6.11
C LEU A 47 -0.71 -13.86 5.98
N CYS A 48 -1.43 -14.07 4.88
CA CYS A 48 -2.71 -13.39 4.62
C CYS A 48 -3.86 -13.87 5.51
N ASN A 49 -3.72 -15.03 6.16
CA ASN A 49 -4.63 -15.54 7.19
C ASN A 49 -4.30 -15.00 8.60
N GLY A 50 -3.21 -14.24 8.76
CA GLY A 50 -2.80 -13.67 10.03
C GLY A 50 -3.85 -12.71 10.60
N LYS A 51 -4.02 -12.71 11.93
CA LYS A 51 -5.03 -11.90 12.63
C LYS A 51 -4.90 -10.40 12.37
N GLU A 52 -3.68 -9.93 12.12
CA GLU A 52 -3.37 -8.52 11.83
C GLU A 52 -3.73 -8.11 10.39
N ILE A 53 -4.03 -9.07 9.50
CA ILE A 53 -4.38 -8.79 8.10
C ILE A 53 -5.88 -8.56 7.96
N GLN A 54 -6.26 -7.29 7.88
CA GLN A 54 -7.67 -6.88 7.77
C GLN A 54 -8.33 -7.25 6.44
N HIS A 55 -7.55 -7.31 5.34
CA HIS A 55 -8.07 -7.51 3.99
C HIS A 55 -7.43 -8.71 3.30
N ARG A 56 -7.78 -9.93 3.76
CA ARG A 56 -7.25 -11.20 3.23
C ARG A 56 -7.25 -11.29 1.70
N ARG A 57 -8.38 -10.98 1.05
CA ARG A 57 -8.49 -11.06 -0.42
C ARG A 57 -7.53 -10.11 -1.12
N PHE A 58 -7.40 -8.89 -0.60
CA PHE A 58 -6.45 -7.92 -1.13
C PHE A 58 -5.01 -8.39 -0.93
N CYS A 59 -4.68 -8.89 0.26
CA CYS A 59 -3.37 -9.47 0.56
C CYS A 59 -3.00 -10.59 -0.43
N LEU A 60 -3.87 -11.58 -0.60
CA LEU A 60 -3.64 -12.68 -1.55
C LEU A 60 -3.39 -12.15 -2.96
N LYS A 61 -4.26 -11.26 -3.45
CA LYS A 61 -4.13 -10.66 -4.78
C LYS A 61 -2.84 -9.86 -4.94
N ALA A 62 -2.48 -9.06 -3.95
CA ALA A 62 -1.27 -8.24 -3.98
C ALA A 62 0.01 -9.09 -3.99
N LEU A 63 -0.01 -10.26 -3.35
CA LEU A 63 1.13 -11.17 -3.22
C LEU A 63 1.16 -12.30 -4.26
N SER A 64 0.24 -12.30 -5.23
CA SER A 64 0.15 -13.33 -6.28
C SER A 64 1.17 -13.17 -7.41
N THR A 65 2.31 -12.51 -7.19
CA THR A 65 3.31 -12.31 -8.24
C THR A 65 4.24 -13.52 -8.33
N PRO A 66 4.75 -13.88 -9.53
CA PRO A 66 5.65 -15.02 -9.70
C PRO A 66 6.86 -15.01 -8.76
N GLU A 67 7.47 -13.84 -8.54
CA GLU A 67 8.61 -13.68 -7.64
C GLU A 67 8.23 -14.00 -6.18
N ILE A 68 7.08 -13.50 -5.72
CA ILE A 68 6.63 -13.67 -4.32
C ILE A 68 6.17 -15.11 -4.04
N ILE A 69 5.47 -15.74 -4.98
CA ILE A 69 5.01 -17.13 -4.79
C ILE A 69 6.16 -18.12 -4.76
N THR A 70 7.33 -17.77 -5.30
CA THR A 70 8.55 -18.60 -5.24
C THR A 70 9.39 -18.41 -3.98
N ALA A 71 8.96 -17.54 -3.05
CA ALA A 71 9.68 -17.35 -1.80
C ALA A 71 9.77 -18.68 -1.00
N LEU A 72 10.98 -19.03 -0.59
CA LEU A 72 11.31 -20.29 0.11
C LEU A 72 11.07 -20.20 1.63
N ASP A 73 11.23 -19.01 2.20
CA ASP A 73 11.08 -18.76 3.63
C ASP A 73 10.49 -17.38 3.92
N THR A 74 10.22 -17.11 5.20
CA THR A 74 9.62 -15.86 5.67
C THR A 74 10.52 -14.64 5.50
N THR A 75 11.85 -14.82 5.50
CA THR A 75 12.83 -13.75 5.32
C THR A 75 12.82 -13.30 3.86
N GLN A 76 12.94 -14.25 2.92
CA GLN A 76 12.82 -13.97 1.49
C GLN A 76 11.46 -13.36 1.15
N LEU A 77 10.37 -13.90 1.72
CA LEU A 77 9.02 -13.35 1.55
C LEU A 77 8.94 -11.91 2.08
N GLY A 78 9.47 -11.65 3.28
CA GLY A 78 9.51 -10.30 3.87
C GLY A 78 10.28 -9.30 3.00
N THR A 79 11.45 -9.71 2.50
CA THR A 79 12.27 -8.90 1.58
C THR A 79 11.52 -8.55 0.30
N LEU A 80 10.88 -9.54 -0.33
CA LEU A 80 10.11 -9.33 -1.56
C LEU A 80 8.90 -8.42 -1.32
N ILE A 81 8.21 -8.57 -0.19
CA ILE A 81 7.09 -7.68 0.20
C ILE A 81 7.56 -6.25 0.38
N MET A 82 8.70 -6.03 1.05
CA MET A 82 9.23 -4.67 1.25
C MET A 82 9.66 -4.03 -0.07
N LYS A 83 10.31 -4.79 -0.96
CA LYS A 83 10.62 -4.33 -2.32
C LYS A 83 9.35 -3.97 -3.11
N LEU A 84 8.32 -4.81 -3.05
CA LEU A 84 7.02 -4.52 -3.67
C LEU A 84 6.40 -3.23 -3.13
N ARG A 85 6.45 -3.02 -1.81
CA ARG A 85 5.97 -1.78 -1.17
C ARG A 85 6.76 -0.56 -1.64
N ALA A 86 8.09 -0.64 -1.73
CA ALA A 86 8.93 0.43 -2.25
C ALA A 86 8.56 0.78 -3.70
N THR A 87 8.41 -0.22 -4.56
CA THR A 87 8.02 -0.03 -5.97
C THR A 87 6.66 0.64 -6.11
N ASN A 88 5.65 0.16 -5.36
CA ASN A 88 4.31 0.75 -5.38
C ASN A 88 4.28 2.18 -4.82
N ALA A 89 5.09 2.45 -3.78
CA ALA A 89 5.25 3.78 -3.22
C ALA A 89 5.92 4.75 -4.21
N LYS A 90 6.95 4.30 -4.95
CA LYS A 90 7.56 5.08 -6.05
C LYS A 90 6.56 5.40 -7.16
N ALA A 91 5.77 4.40 -7.59
CA ALA A 91 4.74 4.61 -8.60
C ALA A 91 3.70 5.65 -8.14
N THR A 92 3.24 5.55 -6.89
CA THR A 92 2.31 6.51 -6.31
C THR A 92 2.92 7.91 -6.17
N LEU A 93 4.19 8.01 -5.78
CA LEU A 93 4.91 9.28 -5.71
C LEU A 93 4.99 9.97 -7.08
N ASN A 94 5.22 9.21 -8.16
CA ASN A 94 5.21 9.76 -9.52
C ASN A 94 3.84 10.37 -9.88
N VAL A 95 2.75 9.68 -9.54
CA VAL A 95 1.39 10.22 -9.71
C VAL A 95 1.20 11.52 -8.92
N TYR A 96 1.66 11.58 -7.67
CA TYR A 96 1.58 12.82 -6.89
C TYR A 96 2.40 13.96 -7.51
N ASN A 97 3.60 13.69 -7.99
CA ASN A 97 4.44 14.68 -8.67
C ASN A 97 3.79 15.20 -9.96
N GLU A 98 3.07 14.35 -10.70
CA GLU A 98 2.30 14.78 -11.86
C GLU A 98 1.10 15.66 -11.48
N ILE A 99 0.39 15.30 -10.40
CA ILE A 99 -0.78 16.06 -9.93
C ILE A 99 -0.36 17.43 -9.40
N ILE A 100 0.79 17.54 -8.73
CA ILE A 100 1.27 18.79 -8.13
C ILE A 100 1.53 19.90 -9.14
N ASN A 101 1.86 19.51 -10.38
CA ASN A 101 2.12 20.44 -11.48
C ASN A 101 0.84 20.95 -12.14
N LYS A 102 -0.33 20.40 -11.79
CA LYS A 102 -1.62 20.85 -12.32
C LYS A 102 -2.15 22.04 -11.51
N PRO A 103 -2.86 22.98 -12.15
CA PRO A 103 -3.52 24.07 -11.44
C PRO A 103 -4.46 23.54 -10.34
N GLY A 104 -4.36 24.10 -9.15
CA GLY A 104 -5.16 23.69 -7.99
C GLY A 104 -5.18 24.78 -6.92
N SER A 105 -5.96 24.57 -5.86
CA SER A 105 -5.99 25.50 -4.74
C SER A 105 -4.69 25.41 -3.91
N PRO A 106 -4.26 26.50 -3.25
CA PRO A 106 -3.10 26.46 -2.35
C PRO A 106 -3.21 25.39 -1.25
N GLN A 107 -4.43 25.14 -0.78
CA GLN A 107 -4.70 24.12 0.23
C GLN A 107 -4.52 22.70 -0.32
N ALA A 108 -4.98 22.44 -1.55
CA ALA A 108 -4.75 21.16 -2.22
C ALA A 108 -3.26 20.95 -2.47
N LEU A 109 -2.54 21.98 -2.92
CA LEU A 109 -1.09 21.94 -3.13
C LEU A 109 -0.34 21.61 -1.83
N LYS A 110 -0.75 22.21 -0.70
CA LYS A 110 -0.16 21.91 0.61
C LYS A 110 -0.37 20.44 1.00
N ALA A 111 -1.58 19.92 0.81
CA ALA A 111 -1.89 18.51 1.11
C ALA A 111 -1.07 17.55 0.22
N LEU A 112 -0.98 17.84 -1.08
CA LEU A 112 -0.19 17.04 -2.03
C LEU A 112 1.29 17.02 -1.65
N ASN A 113 1.87 18.16 -1.25
CA ASN A 113 3.26 18.21 -0.78
C ASN A 113 3.46 17.35 0.48
N CYS A 114 2.52 17.34 1.41
CA CYS A 114 2.59 16.44 2.57
C CYS A 114 2.55 14.96 2.15
N CYS A 115 1.75 14.60 1.15
CA CYS A 115 1.76 13.24 0.60
C CYS A 115 3.10 12.90 -0.06
N VAL A 116 3.67 13.82 -0.85
CA VAL A 116 4.99 13.64 -1.50
C VAL A 116 6.07 13.33 -0.47
N GLU A 117 6.16 14.09 0.61
CA GLU A 117 7.15 13.85 1.67
C GLU A 117 6.89 12.52 2.40
N ALA A 118 5.63 12.19 2.69
CA ALA A 118 5.29 10.91 3.31
C ALA A 118 5.70 9.71 2.43
N TYR A 119 5.50 9.79 1.11
CA TYR A 119 5.91 8.73 0.18
C TYR A 119 7.43 8.66 0.02
N ARG A 120 8.15 9.79 0.02
CA ARG A 120 9.63 9.79 0.04
C ARG A 120 10.16 9.06 1.27
N TYR A 121 9.62 9.36 2.45
CA TYR A 121 9.98 8.68 3.69
C TYR A 121 9.65 7.18 3.63
N ALA A 122 8.43 6.82 3.20
CA ALA A 122 8.01 5.43 3.13
C ALA A 122 8.89 4.58 2.19
N ILE A 123 9.29 5.12 1.03
CA ILE A 123 10.19 4.44 0.09
C ILE A 123 11.52 4.09 0.79
N LEU A 124 12.15 5.07 1.44
CA LEU A 124 13.41 4.87 2.16
C LEU A 124 13.27 3.83 3.27
N SER A 125 12.17 3.90 4.04
CA SER A 125 11.90 2.91 5.10
C SER A 125 11.73 1.50 4.54
N PHE A 126 11.00 1.32 3.44
CA PHE A 126 10.83 0.00 2.83
C PHE A 126 12.13 -0.54 2.25
N GLU A 127 12.94 0.29 1.61
CA GLU A 127 14.25 -0.11 1.07
C GLU A 127 15.23 -0.51 2.18
N MET A 128 15.29 0.27 3.27
CA MET A 128 16.09 -0.03 4.45
C MET A 128 15.72 -1.39 5.04
N VAL A 129 14.44 -1.60 5.38
CA VAL A 129 13.98 -2.87 5.95
C VAL A 129 14.24 -4.04 4.99
N SER A 130 14.06 -3.85 3.68
CA SER A 130 14.36 -4.91 2.70
C SER A 130 15.84 -5.30 2.66
N SER A 131 16.74 -4.39 3.03
CA SER A 131 18.18 -4.63 3.04
C SER A 131 18.61 -5.30 4.34
N GLU A 132 18.08 -4.84 5.48
CA GLU A 132 18.35 -5.43 6.80
C GLU A 132 17.86 -6.88 6.93
N LEU A 133 16.77 -7.24 6.24
CA LEU A 133 16.27 -8.62 6.22
C LEU A 133 17.22 -9.61 5.51
N VAL A 134 18.08 -9.14 4.60
CA VAL A 134 19.03 -9.99 3.87
C VAL A 134 20.30 -10.25 4.70
N GLU A 135 20.59 -9.42 5.69
CA GLU A 135 21.90 -9.37 6.37
C GLU A 135 22.02 -10.28 7.60
N LYS A 136 21.03 -11.13 7.91
CA LYS A 136 21.11 -12.07 9.04
C LYS A 136 21.63 -13.45 8.60
N PRO A 137 22.89 -13.82 8.93
CA PRO A 137 23.34 -15.22 8.91
C PRO A 137 22.64 -16.07 9.98
#